data_AF-A0A960UEG3-F1
#
_entry.id   AF-A0A960UEG3-F1
#
_cell.length_a   1.000
_cell.length_b   1.000
_cell.length_c   1.000
_cell.angle_alpha   90.00
_cell.angle_beta   90.00
_cell.angle_gamma   90.00
#
_symmetry.space_group_name_H-M   'P 1'
#
loop_
_entity.id
_entity.type
_entity.pdbx_description
1 polymer ?
#
loop_
_entity_poly.entity_id
_entity_poly.type
_entity_poly.pdbx_seq_one_letter_code
_entity_poly.pdbx_strand_id
1 'polypeptide(L)'
;MMKKMLVVFALLALAVGSAQAQSQTSWIGIYSDDLMSSCDAVMNTAYVTVTVYFYAHMDPAEIDACTSVEFKVANWPGAGGLITQNWDTELVIGGPATDLSLAFQVPLAGPDAFLGTVDFFPLSDTWLGNDYQMEIVPGDVGGGGNIIIVDTNFDEIPVSGCTFTVNCTTGNCSCGCGTATEVSSWGSVKSLY
;
A
#
# COMPACT_ATOMS: atom_id res chain seq x y z
N MET A 1 58.90 -47.18 -15.77
CA MET A 1 57.60 -46.92 -16.42
C MET A 1 56.63 -46.39 -15.37
N MET A 2 56.52 -45.06 -15.25
CA MET A 2 55.71 -44.40 -14.21
C MET A 2 54.29 -44.14 -14.74
N LYS A 3 53.28 -44.69 -14.05
CA LYS A 3 51.85 -44.45 -14.30
C LYS A 3 51.50 -43.02 -13.85
N LYS A 4 51.07 -42.18 -14.78
CA LYS A 4 50.48 -40.87 -14.49
C LYS A 4 49.07 -41.06 -13.94
N MET A 5 48.84 -40.60 -12.71
CA MET A 5 47.55 -40.60 -12.05
C MET A 5 46.95 -39.19 -12.20
N LEU A 6 45.91 -39.05 -13.01
CA LEU A 6 45.20 -37.80 -13.24
C LEU A 6 44.10 -37.69 -12.17
N VAL A 7 44.27 -36.78 -11.21
CA VAL A 7 43.23 -36.45 -10.22
C VAL A 7 42.32 -35.39 -10.83
N VAL A 8 41.06 -35.77 -11.09
CA VAL A 8 40.02 -34.85 -11.56
C VAL A 8 39.35 -34.23 -10.32
N PHE A 9 39.59 -32.95 -10.08
CA PHE A 9 38.83 -32.15 -9.12
C PHE A 9 37.48 -31.78 -9.75
N ALA A 10 36.39 -32.35 -9.25
CA ALA A 10 35.05 -31.90 -9.57
C ALA A 10 34.76 -30.61 -8.79
N LEU A 11 34.77 -29.47 -9.51
CA LEU A 11 34.36 -28.18 -8.99
C LEU A 11 32.82 -28.17 -8.94
N LEU A 12 32.24 -28.44 -7.77
CA LEU A 12 30.81 -28.33 -7.54
C LEU A 12 30.47 -26.84 -7.37
N ALA A 13 30.03 -26.19 -8.45
CA ALA A 13 29.50 -24.84 -8.39
C ALA A 13 28.14 -24.88 -7.68
N LEU A 14 28.07 -24.39 -6.43
CA LEU A 14 26.80 -24.01 -5.82
C LEU A 14 26.27 -22.80 -6.60
N ALA A 15 25.29 -23.03 -7.46
CA ALA A 15 24.42 -21.98 -7.95
C ALA A 15 23.57 -21.50 -6.76
N VAL A 16 24.05 -20.46 -6.08
CA VAL A 16 23.20 -19.67 -5.19
C VAL A 16 22.25 -18.95 -6.13
N GLY A 17 21.05 -19.51 -6.33
CA GLY A 17 19.97 -18.79 -6.98
C GLY A 17 19.65 -17.59 -6.10
N SER A 18 20.18 -16.42 -6.45
CA SER A 18 19.64 -15.17 -5.96
C SER A 18 18.21 -15.13 -6.48
N ALA A 19 17.23 -15.32 -5.58
CA ALA A 19 15.89 -14.83 -5.85
C ALA A 19 16.07 -13.32 -6.07
N GLN A 20 16.05 -12.88 -7.33
CA GLN A 20 15.91 -11.46 -7.60
C GLN A 20 14.57 -11.09 -7.01
N ALA A 21 14.57 -10.28 -5.95
CA ALA A 21 13.40 -9.52 -5.57
C ALA A 21 12.90 -8.85 -6.86
N GLN A 22 11.70 -9.20 -7.31
CA GLN A 22 11.07 -8.41 -8.36
C GLN A 22 10.94 -7.01 -7.77
N SER A 23 11.48 -6.01 -8.47
CA SER A 23 11.22 -4.60 -8.18
C SER A 23 9.70 -4.47 -8.09
N GLN A 24 9.22 -4.12 -6.90
CA GLN A 24 7.81 -3.80 -6.71
C GLN A 24 7.66 -2.38 -7.23
N THR A 25 6.88 -2.22 -8.28
CA THR A 25 6.54 -0.90 -8.82
C THR A 25 5.83 -0.10 -7.74
N SER A 26 6.10 1.20 -7.65
CA SER A 26 5.47 2.13 -6.72
C SER A 26 3.93 2.04 -6.75
N TRP A 27 3.27 2.23 -5.60
CA TRP A 27 1.81 2.10 -5.46
C TRP A 27 1.21 2.95 -4.33
N ILE A 28 -0.12 3.14 -4.33
CA ILE A 28 -0.89 3.68 -3.19
C ILE A 28 -1.97 2.66 -2.78
N GLY A 29 -2.07 2.41 -1.47
CA GLY A 29 -2.91 1.34 -0.92
C GLY A 29 -3.64 1.68 0.37
N ILE A 30 -4.61 0.82 0.71
CA ILE A 30 -5.47 0.92 1.91
C ILE A 30 -5.30 -0.37 2.73
N TYR A 31 -5.13 -0.23 4.04
CA TYR A 31 -4.84 -1.32 4.97
C TYR A 31 -5.72 -1.25 6.22
N SER A 32 -5.99 -2.39 6.85
CA SER A 32 -6.73 -2.46 8.11
C SER A 32 -5.82 -2.35 9.34
N ASP A 33 -4.51 -2.41 9.13
CA ASP A 33 -3.48 -2.23 10.15
C ASP A 33 -2.38 -1.26 9.70
N ASP A 34 -1.63 -0.75 10.68
CA ASP A 34 -0.54 0.20 10.53
C ASP A 34 0.79 -0.46 10.08
N LEU A 35 0.79 -1.78 9.91
CA LEU A 35 1.92 -2.57 9.43
C LEU A 35 1.74 -3.00 7.96
N MET A 36 0.68 -2.53 7.30
CA MET A 36 0.33 -2.88 5.92
C MET A 36 0.17 -4.39 5.69
N SER A 37 -0.19 -5.14 6.73
CA SER A 37 -0.22 -6.61 6.69
C SER A 37 -1.57 -7.18 6.22
N SER A 38 -2.66 -6.43 6.39
CA SER A 38 -4.00 -6.80 5.95
C SER A 38 -4.65 -5.66 5.15
N CYS A 39 -5.22 -6.04 4.01
CA CYS A 39 -5.97 -5.18 3.08
C CYS A 39 -7.47 -5.52 3.09
N ASP A 40 -7.92 -6.08 4.21
CA ASP A 40 -9.31 -6.41 4.44
C ASP A 40 -9.72 -6.08 5.88
N ALA A 41 -10.98 -5.72 6.07
CA ALA A 41 -11.52 -5.47 7.40
C ALA A 41 -12.95 -5.97 7.54
N VAL A 42 -13.34 -6.23 8.78
CA VAL A 42 -14.71 -6.61 9.11
C VAL A 42 -15.46 -5.39 9.64
N MET A 43 -16.49 -4.96 8.93
CA MET A 43 -17.43 -3.89 9.29
C MET A 43 -18.86 -4.44 9.29
N ASN A 44 -19.12 -5.48 10.07
CA ASN A 44 -20.43 -6.14 10.19
C ASN A 44 -21.08 -5.93 11.57
N THR A 45 -20.52 -5.04 12.39
CA THR A 45 -21.03 -4.73 13.72
C THR A 45 -21.34 -3.24 13.79
N ALA A 46 -22.60 -2.91 14.07
CA ALA A 46 -23.01 -1.53 14.28
C ALA A 46 -22.29 -0.92 15.49
N TYR A 47 -21.98 0.37 15.41
CA TYR A 47 -21.38 1.17 16.48
C TYR A 47 -19.97 0.76 16.91
N VAL A 48 -19.23 0.05 16.05
CA VAL A 48 -17.81 -0.24 16.24
C VAL A 48 -17.02 0.49 15.17
N THR A 49 -16.09 1.34 15.60
CA THR A 49 -15.19 2.04 14.68
C THR A 49 -14.21 1.05 14.07
N VAL A 50 -14.03 1.14 12.76
CA VAL A 50 -12.97 0.47 12.01
C VAL A 50 -12.10 1.54 11.38
N THR A 51 -10.83 1.57 11.77
CA THR A 51 -9.82 2.46 11.19
C THR A 51 -9.13 1.75 10.04
N VAL A 52 -8.97 2.44 8.92
CA VAL A 52 -8.10 2.01 7.82
C VAL A 52 -6.98 3.03 7.61
N TYR A 53 -5.89 2.57 7.05
CA TYR A 53 -4.66 3.33 6.85
C TYR A 53 -4.35 3.44 5.38
N PHE A 54 -3.93 4.63 4.95
CA PHE A 54 -3.49 4.90 3.59
C PHE A 54 -1.97 5.01 3.57
N TYR A 55 -1.34 4.30 2.65
CA TYR A 55 0.11 4.31 2.46
C TYR A 55 0.47 4.48 0.99
N ALA A 56 1.60 5.14 0.74
CA ALA A 56 2.31 5.11 -0.52
C ALA A 56 3.56 4.24 -0.38
N HIS A 57 3.75 3.31 -1.30
CA HIS A 57 5.00 2.59 -1.48
C HIS A 57 5.76 3.17 -2.67
N MET A 58 7.04 3.41 -2.45
CA MET A 58 7.97 4.04 -3.38
C MET A 58 9.09 3.04 -3.66
N ASP A 59 9.22 2.59 -4.91
CA ASP A 59 10.41 1.85 -5.33
C ASP A 59 11.61 2.78 -5.16
N PRO A 60 12.60 2.47 -4.29
CA PRO A 60 13.76 3.33 -4.08
C PRO A 60 14.62 3.54 -5.33
N ALA A 61 14.43 2.73 -6.38
CA ALA A 61 15.06 2.94 -7.67
C ALA A 61 14.39 4.06 -8.49
N GLU A 62 13.16 4.43 -8.16
CA GLU A 62 12.33 5.41 -8.87
C GLU A 62 12.08 6.67 -8.03
N ILE A 63 11.79 6.51 -6.74
CA ILE A 63 11.35 7.58 -5.84
C ILE A 63 12.01 7.40 -4.47
N ASP A 64 12.76 8.41 -4.02
CA ASP A 64 13.44 8.40 -2.71
C ASP A 64 12.57 8.98 -1.58
N ALA A 65 11.79 10.01 -1.91
CA ALA A 65 10.80 10.63 -1.05
C ALA A 65 9.71 11.31 -1.88
N CYS A 66 8.52 11.48 -1.30
CA CYS A 66 7.40 12.16 -1.95
C CYS A 66 7.06 13.51 -1.31
N THR A 67 6.71 14.48 -2.15
CA THR A 67 6.26 15.81 -1.75
C THR A 67 4.74 15.97 -1.87
N SER A 68 4.10 15.20 -2.76
CA SER A 68 2.64 15.12 -2.84
C SER A 68 2.16 13.81 -3.46
N VAL A 69 0.89 13.49 -3.25
CA VAL A 69 0.20 12.39 -3.92
C VAL A 69 -1.16 12.84 -4.44
N GLU A 70 -1.62 12.22 -5.52
CA GLU A 70 -2.97 12.42 -6.07
C GLU A 70 -3.62 11.10 -6.43
N PHE A 71 -4.82 10.87 -5.89
CA PHE A 71 -5.61 9.68 -6.16
C PHE A 71 -7.09 9.88 -5.83
N LYS A 72 -7.91 8.90 -6.19
CA LYS A 72 -9.31 8.75 -5.82
C LYS A 72 -9.54 7.35 -5.27
N VAL A 73 -10.59 7.18 -4.46
CA VAL A 73 -11.08 5.86 -4.05
C VAL A 73 -12.39 5.56 -4.78
N ALA A 74 -12.32 4.63 -5.74
CA ALA A 74 -13.50 4.08 -6.37
C ALA A 74 -14.33 3.28 -5.35
N ASN A 75 -15.65 3.32 -5.52
CA ASN A 75 -16.62 2.75 -4.58
C ASN A 75 -16.40 3.27 -3.15
N TRP A 76 -16.20 4.58 -2.99
CA TRP A 76 -16.14 5.17 -1.66
C TRP A 76 -17.45 4.90 -0.88
N PRO A 77 -17.36 4.43 0.39
CA PRO A 77 -18.51 4.25 1.26
C PRO A 77 -19.38 5.50 1.32
N GLY A 78 -20.62 5.38 0.87
CA GLY A 78 -21.61 6.46 0.87
C GLY A 78 -22.29 6.64 2.22
N ALA A 79 -23.57 7.05 2.18
CA ALA A 79 -24.39 7.19 3.39
C ALA A 79 -24.63 5.84 4.11
N GLY A 80 -24.88 5.89 5.42
CA GLY A 80 -25.20 4.71 6.25
C GLY A 80 -24.22 4.45 7.41
N GLY A 81 -23.11 5.18 7.44
CA GLY A 81 -22.18 5.28 8.55
C GLY A 81 -21.69 6.72 8.74
N LEU A 82 -20.86 6.93 9.75
CA LEU A 82 -20.05 8.15 9.89
C LEU A 82 -18.64 7.86 9.40
N ILE A 83 -18.06 8.79 8.66
CA ILE A 83 -16.72 8.66 8.07
C ILE A 83 -15.91 9.86 8.52
N THR A 84 -14.81 9.62 9.22
CA THR A 84 -13.86 10.66 9.62
C THR A 84 -12.54 10.43 8.90
N GLN A 85 -11.98 11.48 8.32
CA GLN A 85 -10.71 11.41 7.58
C GLN A 85 -9.66 12.21 8.33
N ASN A 86 -8.49 11.61 8.54
CA ASN A 86 -7.36 12.24 9.21
C ASN A 86 -6.12 12.06 8.33
N TRP A 87 -5.76 13.08 7.56
CA TRP A 87 -4.59 13.05 6.67
C TRP A 87 -3.34 13.52 7.42
N ASP A 88 -2.17 12.95 7.11
CA ASP A 88 -0.88 13.33 7.70
C ASP A 88 -0.30 14.61 7.05
N THR A 89 -1.19 15.53 6.68
CA THR A 89 -0.86 16.86 6.18
C THR A 89 -2.00 17.84 6.45
N GLU A 90 -1.64 19.12 6.59
CA GLU A 90 -2.60 20.23 6.67
C GLU A 90 -3.10 20.67 5.28
N LEU A 91 -2.38 20.35 4.20
CA LEU A 91 -2.76 20.74 2.84
C LEU A 91 -3.45 19.58 2.13
N VAL A 92 -4.78 19.57 2.26
CA VAL A 92 -5.68 18.58 1.66
C VAL A 92 -6.60 19.27 0.69
N ILE A 93 -6.62 18.82 -0.57
CA ILE A 93 -7.53 19.30 -1.60
C ILE A 93 -8.46 18.16 -2.00
N GLY A 94 -9.77 18.44 -1.97
CA GLY A 94 -10.81 17.50 -2.37
C GLY A 94 -11.09 16.42 -1.32
N GLY A 95 -11.28 15.18 -1.76
CA GLY A 95 -11.67 14.07 -0.89
C GLY A 95 -11.72 12.72 -1.61
N PRO A 96 -11.67 11.59 -0.86
CA PRO A 96 -11.56 10.23 -1.43
C PRO A 96 -12.61 9.86 -2.49
N ALA A 97 -13.82 10.41 -2.43
CA ALA A 97 -14.89 10.10 -3.40
C ALA A 97 -14.82 10.91 -4.71
N THR A 98 -13.99 11.95 -4.75
CA THR A 98 -13.83 12.88 -5.87
C THR A 98 -12.40 12.79 -6.37
N ASP A 99 -11.54 13.74 -6.06
CA ASP A 99 -10.09 13.67 -6.21
C ASP A 99 -9.46 14.10 -4.90
N LEU A 100 -8.46 13.37 -4.42
CA LEU A 100 -7.73 13.70 -3.20
C LEU A 100 -6.29 14.02 -3.57
N SER A 101 -5.89 15.27 -3.31
CA SER A 101 -4.49 15.69 -3.41
C SER A 101 -3.97 16.03 -2.01
N LEU A 102 -2.88 15.39 -1.64
CA LEU A 102 -2.16 15.62 -0.37
C LEU A 102 -0.80 16.20 -0.70
N ALA A 103 -0.41 17.29 -0.05
CA ALA A 103 0.91 17.88 -0.23
C ALA A 103 1.60 18.07 1.12
N PHE A 104 2.87 17.69 1.23
CA PHE A 104 3.60 17.58 2.47
C PHE A 104 4.66 18.69 2.58
N GLN A 105 4.72 19.38 3.74
CA GLN A 105 5.73 20.42 3.95
C GLN A 105 7.15 19.84 4.08
N VAL A 106 7.25 18.65 4.66
CA VAL A 106 8.47 17.85 4.71
C VAL A 106 8.22 16.63 3.83
N PRO A 107 9.09 16.33 2.84
CA PRO A 107 8.93 15.15 2.01
C PRO A 107 8.87 13.88 2.86
N LEU A 108 7.95 12.97 2.55
CA LEU A 108 7.85 11.68 3.22
C LEU A 108 8.89 10.72 2.62
N ALA A 109 9.79 10.19 3.46
CA ALA A 109 10.82 9.26 3.01
C ALA A 109 10.25 7.87 2.72
N GLY A 110 10.83 7.17 1.74
CA GLY A 110 10.46 5.79 1.39
C GLY A 110 11.15 4.70 2.22
N PRO A 111 10.84 3.41 1.94
CA PRO A 111 9.97 2.95 0.85
C PRO A 111 8.48 3.11 1.15
N ASP A 112 8.06 3.10 2.41
CA ASP A 112 6.64 3.20 2.79
C ASP A 112 6.37 4.51 3.52
N ALA A 113 5.43 5.29 2.99
CA ALA A 113 5.04 6.59 3.52
C ALA A 113 3.57 6.58 3.96
N PHE A 114 3.33 6.92 5.22
CA PHE A 114 1.98 7.05 5.76
C PHE A 114 1.30 8.32 5.24
N LEU A 115 0.08 8.19 4.71
CA LEU A 115 -0.67 9.31 4.12
C LEU A 115 -1.79 9.80 5.04
N GLY A 116 -2.35 8.92 5.87
CA GLY A 116 -3.48 9.23 6.74
C GLY A 116 -4.32 8.02 7.11
N THR A 117 -5.33 8.25 7.95
CA THR A 117 -6.33 7.26 8.32
C THR A 117 -7.74 7.69 7.94
N VAL A 118 -8.62 6.71 7.84
CA VAL A 118 -10.06 6.92 7.75
C VAL A 118 -10.76 6.02 8.75
N ASP A 119 -11.59 6.62 9.60
CA ASP A 119 -12.42 5.92 10.57
C ASP A 119 -13.82 5.74 10.01
N PHE A 120 -14.23 4.49 9.86
CA PHE A 120 -15.58 4.08 9.51
C PHE A 120 -16.35 3.69 10.76
N PHE A 121 -17.47 4.37 11.02
CA PHE A 121 -18.39 4.05 12.12
C PHE A 121 -19.76 3.65 11.57
N PRO A 122 -20.05 2.35 11.43
CA PRO A 122 -21.31 1.87 10.88
C PRO A 122 -22.48 2.16 11.83
N LEU A 123 -23.59 2.69 11.31
CA LEU A 123 -24.85 2.83 12.07
C LEU A 123 -25.75 1.59 11.95
N SER A 124 -25.36 0.64 11.11
CA SER A 124 -26.04 -0.63 10.84
C SER A 124 -25.01 -1.73 10.57
N ASP A 125 -25.32 -2.96 10.94
CA ASP A 125 -24.52 -4.17 10.67
C ASP A 125 -24.49 -4.58 9.19
N THR A 126 -25.37 -3.97 8.39
CA THR A 126 -25.54 -4.26 6.95
C THR A 126 -25.07 -3.12 6.05
N TRP A 127 -24.37 -2.10 6.57
CA TRP A 127 -24.07 -0.86 5.84
C TRP A 127 -23.38 -1.09 4.49
N LEU A 128 -22.26 -1.83 4.47
CA LEU A 128 -21.52 -2.10 3.24
C LEU A 128 -21.81 -3.48 2.64
N GLY A 129 -22.56 -4.34 3.34
CA GLY A 129 -22.80 -5.72 2.91
C GLY A 129 -21.53 -6.56 2.94
N ASN A 130 -21.54 -7.69 2.23
CA ASN A 130 -20.41 -8.60 2.12
C ASN A 130 -19.57 -8.28 0.88
N ASP A 131 -18.26 -8.55 0.97
CA ASP A 131 -17.30 -8.43 -0.14
C ASP A 131 -17.31 -7.05 -0.83
N TYR A 132 -17.46 -5.98 -0.04
CA TYR A 132 -17.49 -4.61 -0.56
C TYR A 132 -16.06 -4.14 -0.85
N GLN A 133 -15.77 -3.84 -2.12
CA GLN A 133 -14.42 -3.48 -2.56
C GLN A 133 -14.29 -1.98 -2.82
N MET A 134 -13.31 -1.38 -2.14
CA MET A 134 -12.74 -0.06 -2.47
C MET A 134 -11.48 -0.25 -3.30
N GLU A 135 -11.21 0.70 -4.21
CA GLU A 135 -10.04 0.65 -5.07
C GLU A 135 -9.41 2.03 -5.22
N ILE A 136 -8.09 2.12 -5.10
CA ILE A 136 -7.35 3.33 -5.44
C ILE A 136 -7.29 3.44 -6.97
N VAL A 137 -7.83 4.55 -7.49
CA VAL A 137 -7.91 4.82 -8.93
C VAL A 137 -7.39 6.23 -9.22
N PRO A 138 -7.07 6.54 -10.49
CA PRO A 138 -6.77 7.91 -10.88
C PRO A 138 -7.90 8.89 -10.61
N GLY A 139 -7.54 10.16 -10.44
CA GLY A 139 -8.52 11.25 -10.33
C GLY A 139 -9.33 11.49 -11.61
N ASP A 140 -10.50 12.12 -11.47
CA ASP A 140 -11.43 12.44 -12.55
C ASP A 140 -11.00 13.70 -13.34
N VAL A 141 -10.24 14.61 -12.74
CA VAL A 141 -9.81 15.87 -13.40
C VAL A 141 -8.71 15.56 -14.43
N GLY A 142 -9.08 15.55 -15.72
CA GLY A 142 -8.13 15.50 -16.84
C GLY A 142 -8.40 14.44 -17.91
N GLY A 143 -9.43 13.59 -17.77
CA GLY A 143 -9.90 12.73 -18.85
C GLY A 143 -8.98 11.56 -19.24
N GLY A 144 -8.09 11.14 -18.33
CA GLY A 144 -7.20 9.99 -18.50
C GLY A 144 -6.06 9.91 -17.48
N GLY A 145 -6.27 10.41 -16.25
CA GLY A 145 -5.21 10.57 -15.25
C GLY A 145 -4.56 9.25 -14.83
N ASN A 146 -3.37 9.37 -14.24
CA ASN A 146 -2.72 8.30 -13.49
C ASN A 146 -2.93 8.54 -11.99
N ILE A 147 -2.66 7.52 -11.16
CA ILE A 147 -2.36 7.76 -9.75
C ILE A 147 -0.95 8.33 -9.70
N ILE A 148 -0.73 9.41 -8.96
CA ILE A 148 0.53 10.16 -9.03
C ILE A 148 1.18 10.24 -7.66
N ILE A 149 2.48 10.00 -7.62
CA ILE A 149 3.39 10.45 -6.56
C ILE A 149 4.29 11.53 -7.17
N VAL A 150 4.47 12.64 -6.47
CA VAL A 150 5.43 13.69 -6.86
C VAL A 150 6.67 13.57 -6.00
N ASP A 151 7.83 13.46 -6.62
CA ASP A 151 9.10 13.28 -5.90
C ASP A 151 9.65 14.62 -5.34
N THR A 152 10.91 14.63 -4.88
CA THR A 152 11.58 15.83 -4.38
C THR A 152 12.11 16.77 -5.49
N ASN A 153 12.16 16.31 -6.74
CA ASN A 153 12.48 17.10 -7.91
C ASN A 153 11.24 17.70 -8.59
N PHE A 154 10.05 17.44 -8.03
CA PHE A 154 8.75 17.81 -8.59
C PHE A 154 8.39 17.06 -9.88
N ASP A 155 8.95 15.87 -10.07
CA ASP A 155 8.56 14.98 -11.15
C ASP A 155 7.30 14.20 -10.74
N GLU A 156 6.29 14.20 -11.62
CA GLU A 156 5.08 13.38 -11.47
C GLU A 156 5.36 11.95 -11.92
N ILE A 157 5.33 11.01 -10.98
CA ILE A 157 5.58 9.58 -11.23
C ILE A 157 4.25 8.84 -11.19
N PRO A 158 3.81 8.24 -12.32
CA PRO A 158 2.64 7.37 -12.35
C PRO A 158 2.88 6.11 -11.52
N VAL A 159 1.93 5.78 -10.65
CA VAL A 159 1.98 4.60 -9.79
C VAL A 159 0.72 3.76 -9.94
N SER A 160 0.75 2.54 -9.39
CA SER A 160 -0.42 1.66 -9.36
C SER A 160 -1.29 1.89 -8.11
N GLY A 161 -2.55 1.47 -8.18
CA GLY A 161 -3.49 1.53 -7.07
C GLY A 161 -3.84 0.14 -6.56
N CYS A 162 -4.20 0.07 -5.28
CA CYS A 162 -4.59 -1.19 -4.66
C CYS A 162 -6.09 -1.29 -4.36
N THR A 163 -6.52 -2.52 -4.14
CA THR A 163 -7.86 -2.85 -3.66
C THR A 163 -7.87 -3.13 -2.17
N PHE A 164 -8.99 -2.80 -1.52
CA PHE A 164 -9.30 -3.12 -0.13
C PHE A 164 -10.71 -3.66 0.00
N THR A 165 -10.87 -4.74 0.76
CA THR A 165 -12.16 -5.44 0.85
C THR A 165 -12.75 -5.39 2.25
N VAL A 166 -14.00 -4.96 2.36
CA VAL A 166 -14.77 -5.00 3.60
C VAL A 166 -15.65 -6.23 3.65
N ASN A 167 -15.76 -6.85 4.83
CA ASN A 167 -16.59 -8.02 5.10
C ASN A 167 -16.30 -9.15 4.12
N CYS A 168 -15.02 -9.45 3.96
CA CYS A 168 -14.53 -10.57 3.18
C CYS A 168 -15.20 -11.89 3.60
N THR A 169 -15.98 -12.51 2.71
CA THR A 169 -16.61 -13.82 2.95
C THR A 169 -16.11 -14.91 2.03
N THR A 170 -15.58 -14.55 0.86
CA THR A 170 -14.96 -15.46 -0.08
C THR A 170 -13.45 -15.30 -0.05
N GLY A 171 -12.68 -16.39 -0.23
CA GLY A 171 -11.20 -16.38 -0.10
C GLY A 171 -10.43 -15.54 -1.13
N ASN A 172 -11.06 -14.58 -1.80
CA ASN A 172 -10.51 -13.72 -2.86
C ASN A 172 -10.21 -12.29 -2.38
N CYS A 173 -10.01 -12.07 -1.09
CA CYS A 173 -9.71 -10.75 -0.51
C CYS A 173 -8.22 -10.41 -0.60
N SER A 174 -7.58 -10.81 -1.70
CA SER A 174 -6.18 -10.53 -1.97
C SER A 174 -5.97 -9.05 -2.18
N CYS A 175 -4.86 -8.52 -1.65
CA CYS A 175 -4.43 -7.16 -1.94
C CYS A 175 -4.12 -7.06 -3.44
N GLY A 176 -4.71 -6.08 -4.12
CA GLY A 176 -4.30 -5.71 -5.48
C GLY A 176 -2.90 -5.10 -5.53
N CYS A 177 -2.33 -4.72 -4.38
CA CYS A 177 -0.93 -4.32 -4.27
C CYS A 177 -0.01 -5.53 -4.49
N GLY A 178 1.24 -5.27 -4.90
CA GLY A 178 2.31 -6.21 -4.59
C GLY A 178 2.29 -6.47 -3.08
N THR A 179 1.88 -7.67 -2.66
CA THR A 179 2.02 -8.06 -1.25
C THR A 179 3.50 -7.92 -0.91
N ALA A 180 3.83 -7.29 0.23
CA ALA A 180 5.20 -7.32 0.74
C ALA A 180 5.59 -8.80 0.93
N THR A 181 6.25 -9.39 -0.05
CA THR A 181 6.57 -10.84 -0.05
C THR A 181 7.82 -11.16 0.75
N GLU A 182 8.33 -10.22 1.55
CA GLU A 182 9.40 -10.52 2.49
C GLU A 182 8.86 -10.64 3.91
N VAL A 183 9.05 -11.83 4.48
CA VAL A 183 9.01 -12.02 5.92
C VAL A 183 10.07 -11.09 6.51
N SER A 184 9.65 -10.05 7.26
CA SER A 184 10.63 -9.21 7.96
C SER A 184 11.50 -10.11 8.84
N SER A 185 12.79 -10.14 8.56
CA SER A 185 13.78 -10.82 9.40
C SER A 185 14.20 -9.96 10.59
N TRP A 186 13.46 -8.90 10.90
CA TRP A 186 13.62 -8.12 12.12
C TRP A 186 12.84 -8.76 13.28
N GLY A 187 13.22 -10.01 13.57
CA GLY A 187 13.18 -10.51 14.92
C GLY A 187 14.10 -9.63 15.80
N SER A 188 13.48 -8.89 16.71
CA SER A 188 14.10 -8.30 17.91
C SER A 188 15.29 -7.35 17.71
N VAL A 189 15.05 -6.03 17.76
CA VAL A 189 15.86 -5.17 18.65
C VAL A 189 14.94 -4.21 19.40
N LYS A 190 15.13 -4.24 20.72
CA LYS A 190 14.39 -3.58 21.80
C LYS A 190 14.33 -2.05 21.68
N SER A 191 13.19 -1.51 22.14
CA SER A 191 13.08 -0.41 23.11
C SER A 191 14.43 0.18 23.57
N LEU A 192 14.63 1.47 23.32
CA LEU A 192 15.52 2.36 24.06
C LEU A 192 14.68 3.63 24.35
N TYR A 193 14.20 3.83 25.59
CA TYR A 193 14.89 4.60 26.64
C TYR A 193 16.39 4.82 26.43
#